data_AF-A0A9E1Y268-F1
#
_entry.id   AF-A0A9E1Y268-F1
#
_cell.length_a   1.000
_cell.length_b   1.000
_cell.length_c   1.000
_cell.angle_alpha   90.00
_cell.angle_beta   90.00
_cell.angle_gamma   90.00
#
_symmetry.space_group_name_H-M   'P 1'
#
loop_
_entity.id
_entity.type
_entity.pdbx_description
1 polymer ?
#
loop_
_entity_poly.entity_id
_entity_poly.type
_entity_poly.pdbx_seq_one_letter_code
_entity_poly.pdbx_strand_id
1 'polypeptide(L)' 'MRMIIYGAGAIGGTLGSRLHLAGFDVLLIARGAHADAIRAQGLRYCNPESEMTQQIPCVNHPDRITFRPDDAVLLTV' A
#
# COMPACT_ATOMS: atom_id res chain seq x y z
N MET A 1 10.65 -4.97 -10.39
CA MET A 1 10.88 -4.46 -9.03
C MET A 1 9.54 -4.09 -8.43
N ARG A 2 9.17 -4.69 -7.29
CA ARG A 2 7.89 -4.43 -6.60
C ARG A 2 8.14 -3.69 -5.29
N MET A 3 7.36 -2.65 -5.04
CA MET A 3 7.44 -1.82 -3.84
C MET A 3 6.52 -2.39 -2.77
N ILE A 4 7.07 -2.83 -1.65
CA ILE A 4 6.30 -3.27 -0.48
C ILE A 4 6.31 -2.14 0.54
N ILE A 5 5.14 -1.59 0.84
CA ILE A 5 4.98 -0.56 1.86
C ILE A 5 4.61 -1.23 3.18
N TYR A 6 5.59 -1.37 4.08
CA TYR A 6 5.37 -1.90 5.41
C TYR A 6 4.93 -0.77 6.35
N GLY A 7 3.62 -0.67 6.57
CA GLY A 7 3.00 0.39 7.37
C GLY A 7 2.24 1.39 6.51
N ALA A 8 1.17 0.96 5.84
CA ALA A 8 0.30 1.83 5.04
C ALA A 8 -0.61 2.72 5.92
N GLY A 9 -0.02 3.56 6.76
CA GLY A 9 -0.69 4.66 7.47
C GLY A 9 -0.68 5.95 6.62
N ALA A 10 -0.65 7.13 7.24
CA ALA A 10 -0.66 8.40 6.51
C ALA A 10 0.52 8.53 5.51
N ILE A 11 1.75 8.27 5.97
CA ILE A 11 2.96 8.36 5.13
C ILE A 11 3.01 7.19 4.14
N GLY A 12 2.93 5.95 4.64
CA GLY A 12 3.02 4.76 3.80
C GLY A 12 1.90 4.68 2.76
N GLY A 13 0.67 4.99 3.14
CA GLY A 13 -0.47 5.05 2.22
C GLY A 13 -0.27 6.11 1.13
N THR A 14 0.27 7.28 1.48
CA THR A 14 0.63 8.32 0.50
C THR A 14 1.69 7.83 -0.48
N LEU A 15 2.78 7.24 0.02
CA LEU A 15 3.85 6.70 -0.83
C LEU A 15 3.34 5.57 -1.71
N GLY A 16 2.60 4.62 -1.15
CA GLY A 16 2.01 3.50 -1.88
C GLY A 16 1.06 3.95 -2.98
N SER A 17 0.17 4.90 -2.69
CA SER A 17 -0.72 5.53 -3.66
C SER A 17 0.06 6.20 -4.79
N ARG A 18 1.03 7.06 -4.45
CA ARG A 18 1.80 7.81 -5.46
C ARG A 18 2.66 6.90 -6.35
N LEU A 19 3.24 5.84 -5.78
CA LEU A 19 3.99 4.83 -6.53
C LEU A 19 3.07 4.02 -7.44
N HIS A 20 1.90 3.62 -6.97
CA HIS A 20 0.92 2.90 -7.78
C HIS A 20 0.44 3.74 -8.97
N LEU A 21 0.12 5.02 -8.74
CA LEU A 21 -0.24 5.97 -9.80
C LEU A 21 0.89 6.21 -10.82
N ALA A 22 2.16 6.09 -10.39
CA ALA A 22 3.31 6.17 -11.28
C ALA A 22 3.57 4.86 -12.06
N GLY A 23 2.71 3.85 -11.92
CA GLY A 23 2.80 2.59 -12.66
C GLY A 23 3.71 1.53 -12.03
N PHE A 24 4.16 1.72 -10.79
CA PHE A 24 4.93 0.69 -10.09
C PHE A 24 4.01 -0.44 -9.59
N ASP A 25 4.56 -1.65 -9.54
CA ASP A 25 3.95 -2.77 -8.80
C ASP A 25 4.08 -2.48 -7.29
N VAL A 26 2.95 -2.36 -6.60
CA VAL A 26 2.88 -1.96 -5.19
C VAL A 26 2.05 -2.96 -4.40
N LEU A 27 2.55 -3.33 -3.22
CA LEU A 27 1.83 -4.11 -2.23
C LEU A 27 1.90 -3.40 -0.87
N LEU A 28 0.75 -3.26 -0.22
CA LEU A 28 0.63 -2.62 1.09
C LEU A 28 0.60 -3.66 2.21
N ILE A 29 1.21 -3.32 3.34
CA ILE A 29 1.01 -4.01 4.61
C ILE A 29 0.42 -3.00 5.59
N ALA A 30 -0.81 -3.26 6.03
CA ALA A 30 -1.50 -2.52 7.07
C ALA A 30 -1.96 -3.50 8.17
N ARG A 31 -2.62 -3.03 9.23
CA ARG A 31 -3.14 -3.91 10.29
C ARG A 31 -4.57 -3.52 10.70
N GLY A 32 -5.27 -4.48 11.29
CA GLY A 32 -6.61 -4.31 11.85
C GLY A 32 -7.62 -3.73 10.85
N ALA A 33 -8.55 -2.92 11.36
CA ALA A 33 -9.64 -2.35 10.58
C ALA A 33 -9.19 -1.58 9.33
N HIS A 34 -7.98 -1.00 9.33
CA HIS A 34 -7.47 -0.29 8.16
C HIS A 34 -7.12 -1.24 7.01
N ALA A 35 -6.46 -2.37 7.30
CA ALA A 35 -6.18 -3.40 6.30
C ALA A 35 -7.48 -3.97 5.72
N ASP A 36 -8.47 -4.22 6.57
CA ASP A 36 -9.77 -4.75 6.14
C ASP A 36 -10.51 -3.77 5.24
N ALA A 37 -10.50 -2.47 5.59
CA ALA A 37 -11.09 -1.42 4.77
C ALA A 37 -10.40 -1.29 3.40
N ILE A 38 -9.06 -1.27 3.36
CA ILE A 38 -8.31 -1.22 2.09
C ILE A 38 -8.62 -2.43 1.22
N ARG A 39 -8.68 -3.64 1.80
CA ARG A 39 -9.00 -4.85 1.03
C ARG A 39 -10.42 -4.86 0.49
N ALA A 40 -11.37 -4.29 1.23
CA ALA A 40 -12.79 -4.29 0.85
C ALA A 40 -13.12 -3.18 -0.16
N GLN A 41 -12.50 -2.01 -0.03
CA GLN A 41 -12.92 -0.79 -0.72
C GLN A 41 -11.79 -0.17 -1.57
N GLY A 42 -10.55 -0.60 -1.40
CA GLY A 42 -9.36 0.05 -1.94
C GLY A 42 -8.77 1.10 -0.99
N LEU A 43 -7.55 1.56 -1.30
CA LEU A 43 -6.92 2.66 -0.60
C LEU A 43 -7.49 3.99 -1.10
N ARG A 44 -8.25 4.67 -0.24
CA ARG A 44 -8.68 6.05 -0.49
C ARG A 44 -7.50 6.99 -0.23
N TYR A 45 -7.13 7.76 -1.23
CA TYR A 45 -6.07 8.76 -1.19
C TYR A 45 -6.64 10.13 -1.54
N CYS A 46 -6.46 11.07 -0.61
CA CYS A 46 -6.89 12.45 -0.76
C CYS A 46 -5.66 13.37 -0.68
N ASN A 47 -5.57 14.31 -1.60
CA ASN A 47 -4.63 15.43 -1.53
C ASN A 47 -5.40 16.74 -1.82
N PRO A 48 -4.78 17.92 -1.69
CA PRO A 48 -5.49 19.19 -1.91
C PRO A 48 -6.12 19.36 -3.30
N GLU A 49 -5.64 18.64 -4.30
CA GLU A 49 -6.05 18.78 -5.69
C GLU A 49 -7.09 17.73 -6.11
N SER A 50 -7.14 16.58 -5.42
CA SER A 50 -7.89 15.42 -5.89
C SER A 50 -8.16 14.39 -4.78
N GLU A 51 -9.20 13.61 -5.02
CA GLU A 51 -9.53 12.43 -4.23
C GLU A 51 -9.73 11.24 -5.17
N MET A 52 -9.17 10.09 -4.81
CA MET A 52 -9.28 8.87 -5.58
C MET A 52 -9.17 7.64 -4.70
N THR A 53 -9.77 6.54 -5.15
CA THR A 53 -9.65 5.23 -4.50
C THR A 53 -8.98 4.25 -5.44
N GLN A 54 -7.89 3.64 -4.98
CA GLN A 54 -7.05 2.77 -5.79
C GLN A 54 -7.12 1.33 -5.24
N GLN A 55 -7.28 0.37 -6.14
CA GLN A 55 -7.27 -1.05 -5.79
C GLN A 55 -5.82 -1.55 -5.71
N ILE A 56 -5.16 -1.22 -4.61
CA ILE A 56 -3.79 -1.68 -4.33
C ILE A 56 -3.87 -2.93 -3.44
N PRO A 57 -3.21 -4.04 -3.80
CA PRO A 57 -3.13 -5.24 -2.95
C PRO A 57 -2.65 -4.89 -1.55
N CYS A 58 -3.39 -5.34 -0.53
CA CYS A 58 -3.05 -5.11 0.87
C CYS A 58 -3.15 -6.40 1.67
N VAL A 59 -2.12 -6.70 2.46
CA VAL A 59 -2.12 -7.81 3.43
C VAL A 59 -2.02 -7.27 4.85
N ASN A 60 -2.34 -8.11 5.83
CA ASN A 60 -2.30 -7.74 7.25
C ASN A 60 -0.99 -8.13 7.96
N HIS A 61 -0.15 -8.95 7.33
CA HIS A 61 1.10 -9.46 7.90
C HIS A 61 2.08 -9.84 6.77
N PRO A 62 3.39 -9.63 6.93
CA PRO A 62 4.40 -9.99 5.92
C PRO A 62 4.38 -11.47 5.51
N ASP A 63 4.05 -12.40 6.42
CA ASP A 63 3.96 -13.85 6.12
C ASP A 63 2.91 -14.21 5.07
N ARG A 64 2.05 -13.27 4.67
CA ARG A 64 1.09 -13.44 3.56
C ARG A 64 1.71 -13.12 2.20
N ILE A 65 2.97 -12.73 2.16
CA ILE A 65 3.70 -12.35 0.95
C ILE A 65 4.78 -13.39 0.69
N THR A 66 4.78 -13.94 -0.51
CA THR A 66 5.99 -14.57 -1.05
C THR A 66 6.91 -13.45 -1.55
N PHE A 67 7.99 -13.21 -0.81
CA PHE A 67 8.99 -12.22 -1.20
C PHE A 67 9.74 -12.66 -2.45
N ARG A 68 10.00 -11.69 -3.33
CA ARG A 68 10.74 -11.84 -4.57
C ARG A 68 12.13 -11.21 -4.42
N PRO A 69 13.14 -11.68 -5.17
CA PRO A 69 14.47 -11.05 -5.16
C PRO A 69 14.46 -9.57 -5.60
N ASP A 70 13.45 -9.14 -6.34
CA ASP A 70 13.28 -7.76 -6.81
C ASP A 70 12.26 -6.95 -5.98
N ASP A 71 11.94 -7.40 -4.76
CA ASP A 71 11.14 -6.61 -3.82
C ASP A 71 12.00 -5.56 -3.12
N ALA A 72 11.50 -4.33 -3.05
CA ALA A 72 12.04 -3.26 -2.20
C ALA A 72 11.02 -2.96 -1.09
N VAL A 73 11.44 -3.12 0.17
CA VAL A 73 10.57 -2.86 1.33
C VAL A 73 10.84 -1.47 1.89
N LEU A 74 9.80 -0.64 1.94
CA LEU A 74 9.82 0.66 2.60
C LEU A 74 9.16 0.51 3.98
N LEU A 75 9.93 0.72 5.04
CA LEU A 75 9.44 0.71 6.41
C LEU A 75 8.92 2.10 6.77
N THR A 76 7.63 2.21 7.07
CA THR A 76 6.94 3.48 7.37
C THR A 76 6.06 3.34 8.62
N VAL A 77 6.64 2.75 9.68
CA VAL A 77 6.01 2.48 10.98
C VAL A 77 6.33 3.52 12.04
#